data_AF-T0ZK81-F1
#
_entry.id   AF-T0ZK81-F1
#
_cell.length_a   1.000
_cell.length_b   1.000
_cell.length_c   1.000
_cell.angle_alpha   90.00
_cell.angle_beta   90.00
_cell.angle_gamma   90.00
#
_symmetry.space_group_name_H-M   'P 1'
#
loop_
_entity.id
_entity.type
_entity.pdbx_description
1 polymer ?
#
loop_
_entity_poly.entity_id
_entity_poly.type
_entity_poly.pdbx_seq_one_letter_code
_entity_poly.pdbx_strand_id
1 'polypeptide(L)' 'MIPGHGALSNPAGRFETRRTEAWDDGWYQEQVPDSVPLELMPDRARSVISRNDSPDIPFEQSINPYR' A
#
# COMPACT_ATOMS: atom_id res chain seq x y z
N MET A 1 -1.27 18.88 -4.40
CA MET A 1 -2.14 17.73 -4.05
C MET A 1 -1.29 16.48 -4.20
N ILE A 2 -1.17 15.66 -3.16
CA ILE A 2 -0.44 14.38 -3.26
C ILE A 2 -1.32 13.47 -4.13
N PRO A 3 -0.79 12.90 -5.25
CA PRO A 3 -1.55 11.94 -6.04
C PRO A 3 -1.98 10.77 -5.17
N GLY A 4 -3.21 10.28 -5.34
CA GLY A 4 -3.63 9.03 -4.68
C GLY A 4 -2.65 7.91 -5.00
N HIS A 5 -2.30 7.09 -4.00
CA HIS A 5 -1.30 6.01 -4.13
C HIS A 5 -1.86 4.72 -4.75
N GLY A 6 -3.01 4.81 -5.39
CA GLY A 6 -3.57 3.71 -6.18
C GLY A 6 -2.86 3.56 -7.52
N ALA A 7 -3.19 2.48 -8.23
CA ALA A 7 -2.73 2.31 -9.59
C ALA A 7 -3.34 3.38 -10.50
N LEU A 8 -2.53 4.02 -11.34
CA LEU A 8 -3.00 5.01 -12.33
C LEU A 8 -3.85 4.37 -13.43
N SER A 9 -3.72 3.06 -13.61
CA SER A 9 -4.48 2.28 -14.57
C SER A 9 -4.58 0.83 -14.11
N ASN A 10 -5.60 0.13 -14.61
CA ASN A 10 -5.81 -1.30 -14.38
C ASN A 10 -5.92 -2.05 -15.72
N PRO A 11 -4.82 -2.16 -16.50
CA PRO A 11 -4.84 -2.92 -17.75
C PRO A 11 -4.94 -4.42 -17.45
N ALA A 12 -5.65 -5.15 -18.31
CA ALA A 12 -5.74 -6.61 -18.17
C ALA A 12 -4.36 -7.28 -18.23
N GLY A 13 -4.13 -8.26 -17.35
CA GLY A 13 -2.90 -9.04 -17.34
C GLY A 13 -2.74 -9.89 -18.61
N ARG A 14 -1.49 -10.10 -19.05
CA ARG A 14 -1.17 -10.84 -20.30
C ARG A 14 -1.68 -12.27 -20.33
N PHE A 15 -1.87 -12.87 -19.16
CA PHE A 15 -2.32 -14.25 -18.99
C PHE A 15 -3.68 -14.34 -18.29
N GLU A 16 -4.44 -13.24 -18.25
CA GLU A 16 -5.78 -13.29 -17.69
C GLU A 16 -6.72 -14.08 -18.60
N THR A 17 -7.25 -15.18 -18.06
CA THR A 17 -8.25 -16.02 -18.74
C THR A 17 -9.63 -15.37 -18.76
N ARG A 18 -9.91 -14.45 -17.83
CA ARG A 18 -11.21 -13.80 -17.69
C ARG A 18 -11.05 -12.30 -17.91
N ARG A 19 -11.97 -11.68 -18.66
CA ARG A 19 -12.10 -10.22 -18.74
C ARG A 19 -13.22 -9.77 -17.82
N THR A 20 -13.02 -8.61 -17.21
CA THR A 20 -14.02 -7.88 -16.45
C THR A 20 -14.26 -6.54 -17.12
N GLU A 21 -15.51 -6.11 -17.13
CA GLU A 21 -15.93 -4.80 -17.61
C GLU A 21 -16.75 -4.16 -16.49
N ALA A 22 -16.59 -2.86 -16.30
CA ALA A 22 -17.41 -2.12 -15.38
C ALA A 22 -18.84 -2.06 -15.94
N TRP A 23 -19.82 -2.43 -15.12
CA TRP A 23 -21.22 -2.41 -15.48
C TRP A 23 -22.00 -1.65 -14.41
N ASP A 24 -22.85 -0.72 -14.86
CA ASP A 24 -23.80 -0.02 -14.00
C ASP A 24 -25.09 -0.85 -13.90
N ASP A 25 -25.36 -1.38 -12.71
CA ASP A 25 -26.55 -2.18 -12.42
C ASP A 25 -27.77 -1.32 -12.03
N GLY A 26 -27.62 0.01 -12.00
CA GLY A 26 -28.68 0.97 -11.67
C GLY A 26 -28.99 1.08 -10.18
N TRP A 27 -28.21 0.44 -9.31
CA TRP A 27 -28.38 0.55 -7.86
C TRP A 27 -27.75 1.85 -7.34
N TYR A 28 -28.28 2.34 -6.22
CA TYR A 28 -27.69 3.50 -5.55
C TYR A 28 -26.24 3.20 -5.14
N GLN A 29 -25.34 4.10 -5.53
CA GLN A 29 -23.94 4.09 -5.10
C GLN A 29 -23.66 5.35 -4.29
N GLU A 30 -23.00 5.17 -3.14
CA GLU A 30 -22.51 6.30 -2.36
C GLU A 30 -21.37 6.99 -3.14
N GLN A 31 -21.34 8.32 -3.13
CA GLN A 31 -20.21 9.06 -3.71
C GLN A 31 -18.95 8.75 -2.90
N VAL A 32 -18.04 8.02 -3.52
CA VAL A 32 -16.71 7.77 -2.95
C VAL A 32 -15.91 9.07 -3.10
N PRO A 33 -15.30 9.58 -2.03
CA PRO A 33 -14.41 10.74 -2.13
C PRO A 33 -13.29 10.47 -3.12
N ASP A 34 -12.90 11.49 -3.89
CA ASP A 34 -11.79 11.41 -4.86
C ASP A 34 -10.45 11.02 -4.21
N SER A 35 -10.32 11.23 -2.89
CA SER A 35 -9.15 10.82 -2.10
C SER A 35 -9.50 10.56 -0.64
N VAL A 36 -8.73 9.67 -0.02
CA VAL A 36 -8.75 9.45 1.44
C VAL A 36 -7.69 10.37 2.08
N PRO A 37 -7.98 11.04 3.21
CA PRO A 37 -6.98 11.82 3.92
C PRO A 37 -5.77 10.96 4.26
N LEU A 38 -4.58 11.42 3.85
CA LEU A 38 -3.32 10.77 4.13
C LEU A 38 -2.43 11.71 4.93
N GLU A 39 -1.86 11.18 6.00
CA GLU A 39 -0.83 11.87 6.77
C GLU A 39 0.53 11.21 6.52
N LEU A 40 1.51 12.02 6.12
CA LEU A 40 2.90 11.60 5.98
C LEU A 40 3.68 12.09 7.21
N MET A 41 4.29 11.16 7.93
CA MET A 41 5.16 11.47 9.06
C MET A 41 6.62 11.23 8.65
N PRO A 42 7.55 12.17 8.91
CA PRO A 42 8.95 11.95 8.61
C PRO A 42 9.50 10.86 9.53
N ASP A 43 10.12 9.82 8.95
CA ASP A 43 10.88 8.87 9.73
C ASP A 43 12.17 9.53 10.24
N ARG A 44 12.41 9.38 11.55
CA ARG A 44 13.61 9.91 12.22
C ARG A 44 14.72 8.87 12.30
N ALA A 45 14.49 7.64 11.84
CA ALA A 45 15.51 6.61 11.85
C ALA A 45 16.72 7.04 11.00
N ARG A 46 17.92 6.72 11.50
CA ARG A 46 19.18 6.96 10.79
C ARG A 46 19.63 5.76 9.96
N SER A 47 18.99 4.62 10.13
CA SER A 47 19.32 3.34 9.50
C SER A 47 18.05 2.49 9.40
N VAL A 48 17.90 1.82 8.25
CA VAL A 48 16.83 0.84 7.99
C VAL A 48 17.07 -0.47 8.77
N ILE A 49 18.34 -0.80 9.03
CA ILE A 49 18.71 -1.99 9.80
C ILE A 49 18.69 -1.65 11.29
N SER A 50 17.89 -2.40 12.04
CA SER A 50 17.90 -2.44 13.50
C SER A 50 18.80 -3.57 13.98
N ARG A 51 19.47 -3.37 15.13
CA ARG A 51 20.32 -4.39 15.77
C ARG A 51 19.77 -4.73 17.14
N ASN A 52 19.88 -5.99 17.54
CA ASN A 52 19.44 -6.48 18.83
C ASN A 52 20.52 -7.39 19.44
N ASP A 53 20.71 -7.29 20.76
CA ASP A 53 21.69 -8.02 21.56
C ASP A 53 21.03 -8.92 22.62
N SER A 54 19.72 -9.15 22.50
CA SER A 54 18.97 -10.00 23.42
C SER A 54 19.36 -11.47 23.25
N PRO A 55 19.59 -12.21 24.35
CA PRO A 55 19.81 -13.65 24.29
C PRO A 55 18.55 -14.42 23.86
N ASP A 56 17.37 -13.80 23.96
CA ASP A 56 16.08 -14.44 23.69
C ASP A 56 15.64 -14.32 22.22
N ILE A 57 16.36 -13.55 21.40
CA ILE A 57 16.02 -13.31 20.00
C ILE A 57 17.06 -13.99 19.10
N PRO A 58 16.67 -14.93 18.22
CA PRO A 58 17.62 -15.72 17.43
C PRO A 58 18.19 -14.97 16.21
N PHE A 59 18.12 -13.64 16.20
CA PHE A 59 18.65 -12.80 15.13
C PHE A 59 19.25 -11.50 15.69
N GLU A 60 20.36 -11.09 15.10
CA GLU A 60 21.05 -9.85 15.50
C GLU A 60 20.58 -8.63 14.71
N GLN A 61 19.92 -8.83 13.57
CA GLN A 61 19.56 -7.77 12.62
C GLN A 61 18.13 -7.95 12.11
N SER A 62 17.40 -6.85 11.99
CA SER A 62 16.06 -6.83 11.42
C SER A 62 15.81 -5.56 10.62
N ILE A 63 14.79 -5.60 9.77
CA ILE A 63 14.29 -4.48 8.97
C ILE A 63 12.79 -4.39 9.22
N ASN A 64 12.27 -3.16 9.34
CA ASN A 64 10.84 -2.90 9.26
C ASN A 64 10.54 -2.24 7.91
N PRO A 65 9.97 -2.96 6.92
CA PRO A 65 9.71 -2.41 5.58
C PRO A 65 8.70 -1.27 5.55
N TYR A 66 7.94 -1.09 6.63
CA TYR A 66 6.90 -0.07 6.77
C TYR A 66 7.37 1.12 7.62
N ARG A 67 8.63 1.11 8.03
CA ARG A 67 9.29 2.22 8.72
C ARG A 67 10.36 2.81 7.81
#